data_AF-A0A550GS96-F1
#
_entry.id   AF-A0A550GS96-F1
#
_cell.length_a   1.000
_cell.length_b   1.000
_cell.length_c   1.000
_cell.angle_alpha   90.00
_cell.angle_beta   90.00
_cell.angle_gamma   90.00
#
_symmetry.space_group_name_H-M   'P 1'
#
loop_
_entity.id
_entity.type
_entity.pdbx_description
1 polymer ?
#
loop_
_entity_poly.entity_id
_entity_poly.type
_entity_poly.pdbx_seq_one_letter_code
_entity_poly.pdbx_strand_id
1 'polypeptide(L)' 'MDAKLIPAKIVELLQRNGALKFDDLHKRIKKSYSEFTEEDLNILLMQMEIQGQVTVYRIPKGKRRVELA' A
#
# COMPACT_ATOMS: atom_id res chain seq x y z
N MET A 1 -14.77 10.82 -4.34
CA MET A 1 -13.41 10.31 -4.63
C MET A 1 -13.53 8.89 -5.15
N ASP A 2 -12.94 8.56 -6.30
CA ASP A 2 -12.98 7.19 -6.83
C ASP A 2 -11.97 6.30 -6.11
N ALA A 3 -12.34 5.82 -4.92
CA ALA A 3 -11.56 4.85 -4.14
C ALA A 3 -11.15 3.60 -4.95
N LYS A 4 -11.90 3.30 -6.03
CA LYS A 4 -11.60 2.23 -7.00
C LYS A 4 -10.23 2.36 -7.69
N LEU A 5 -9.62 3.55 -7.71
CA LEU A 5 -8.32 3.76 -8.39
C LEU A 5 -7.11 3.58 -7.48
N ILE A 6 -7.30 3.54 -6.15
CA ILE A 6 -6.19 3.46 -5.18
C ILE A 6 -5.45 2.11 -5.28
N PRO A 7 -6.11 0.94 -5.40
CA PRO A 7 -5.41 -0.33 -5.61
C PRO A 7 -4.50 -0.33 -6.84
N ALA A 8 -5.00 0.18 -7.97
CA ALA A 8 -4.21 0.29 -9.19
C ALA A 8 -2.99 1.20 -8.99
N LYS A 9 -3.14 2.29 -8.23
CA LYS A 9 -2.02 3.16 -7.89
C LYS A 9 -0.98 2.47 -7.00
N ILE A 10 -1.41 1.66 -6.03
CA ILE A 10 -0.51 0.87 -5.18
C ILE A 10 0.29 -0.11 -6.04
N VAL A 11 -0.38 -0.84 -6.94
CA VAL A 11 0.30 -1.77 -7.86
C VAL A 11 1.30 -1.02 -8.74
N GLU A 12 0.93 0.11 -9.35
CA GLU A 12 1.84 0.93 -10.16
C GLU A 12 3.09 1.38 -9.37
N LEU A 13 2.90 1.80 -8.11
CA LEU A 13 4.01 2.21 -7.25
C LEU A 13 4.94 1.05 -6.92
N LEU A 14 4.40 -0.12 -6.59
CA LEU A 14 5.20 -1.31 -6.29
C LEU A 14 5.90 -1.87 -7.54
N GLN A 15 5.26 -1.83 -8.72
CA GLN A 15 5.90 -2.21 -9.99
C GLN A 15 7.12 -1.33 -10.30
N ARG A 16 7.01 -0.02 -10.06
CA ARG A 16 8.09 0.93 -10.37
C ARG A 16 9.22 0.95 -9.34
N ASN A 17 8.90 0.76 -8.06
CA ASN A 17 9.85 0.95 -6.96
C ASN A 17 10.27 -0.37 -6.30
N GLY A 18 9.69 -1.49 -6.70
CA GLY A 18 9.76 -2.74 -5.95
C GLY A 18 9.06 -2.64 -4.61
N ALA A 19 9.49 -3.47 -3.66
CA ALA A 19 8.91 -3.49 -2.33
C ALA A 19 9.14 -2.18 -1.55
N LEU A 20 8.08 -1.59 -1.03
CA LEU A 20 8.09 -0.32 -0.28
C LEU A 20 7.78 -0.54 1.19
N LYS A 21 8.29 0.34 2.06
CA LYS A 21 7.81 0.39 3.46
C LYS A 21 6.40 0.96 3.49
N PHE A 22 5.61 0.53 4.46
CA PHE A 22 4.23 1.00 4.65
C PHE A 22 4.15 2.53 4.70
N ASP A 23 4.99 3.19 5.51
CA ASP A 23 4.98 4.65 5.66
C ASP A 23 5.36 5.37 4.36
N ASP A 24 6.31 4.80 3.60
CA ASP A 24 6.74 5.34 2.30
C ASP A 24 5.64 5.19 1.24
N LEU A 25 4.93 4.07 1.25
CA LEU A 25 3.78 3.82 0.38
C LEU A 25 2.65 4.78 0.71
N HIS A 26 2.29 4.91 2.00
CA HIS A 26 1.27 5.85 2.47
C HIS A 26 1.58 7.29 2.05
N LYS A 27 2.80 7.76 2.32
CA LYS A 27 3.25 9.09 1.95
C LYS A 27 3.14 9.36 0.45
N ARG A 28 3.35 8.35 -0.40
CA ARG A 28 3.22 8.48 -1.86
C ARG A 28 1.77 8.53 -2.30
N ILE A 29 0.90 7.68 -1.75
CA ILE A 29 -0.54 7.69 -2.05
C ILE A 29 -1.18 9.00 -1.58
N LYS A 30 -0.82 9.49 -0.39
CA LYS A 30 -1.35 10.73 0.19
C LYS A 30 -1.08 11.98 -0.66
N LYS A 31 -0.04 11.98 -1.51
CA LYS A 31 0.21 13.07 -2.47
C LYS A 31 -0.89 13.21 -3.52
N SER A 32 -1.56 12.11 -3.86
CA SER A 32 -2.64 12.07 -4.85
C SER A 32 -4.02 11.99 -4.19
N TYR A 33 -4.09 11.51 -2.94
CA TYR A 33 -5.32 11.33 -2.16
C TYR A 33 -5.12 11.90 -0.76
N SER A 34 -5.30 13.21 -0.58
CA SER A 34 -4.92 13.93 0.64
C SER A 34 -5.65 13.47 1.91
N GLU A 35 -6.89 12.98 1.77
CA GLU A 35 -7.72 12.47 2.87
C GLU A 35 -7.42 11.00 3.19
N PHE A 36 -6.56 10.33 2.43
CA PHE A 36 -6.24 8.92 2.62
C PHE A 36 -5.37 8.71 3.87
N THR A 37 -5.92 7.99 4.84
CA THR A 37 -5.29 7.75 6.14
C THR A 37 -4.44 6.48 6.15
N GLU A 38 -3.66 6.30 7.21
CA GLU A 38 -2.91 5.05 7.40
C GLU A 38 -3.85 3.87 7.67
N GLU A 39 -4.99 4.10 8.32
CA GLU A 39 -6.01 3.07 8.55
C GLU A 39 -6.62 2.62 7.21
N ASP A 40 -6.90 3.56 6.31
CA ASP A 40 -7.39 3.22 4.95
C ASP A 40 -6.37 2.38 4.20
N LEU A 41 -5.07 2.71 4.29
CA LEU A 41 -4.02 1.90 3.68
C LEU A 41 -3.94 0.52 4.32
N ASN A 42 -4.08 0.43 5.64
CA ASN A 42 -4.05 -0.82 6.38
C ASN A 42 -5.16 -1.77 5.92
N ILE A 43 -6.41 -1.29 5.93
CA ILE A 43 -7.58 -2.06 5.47
C ILE A 43 -7.42 -2.45 4.00
N LEU A 44 -6.96 -1.51 3.16
CA LEU A 44 -6.81 -1.76 1.73
C LEU A 44 -5.74 -2.83 1.45
N LEU A 45 -4.57 -2.75 2.11
CA LEU A 45 -3.52 -3.74 1.95
C LEU A 45 -3.95 -5.12 2.44
N MET A 46 -4.72 -5.20 3.54
CA MET A 46 -5.31 -6.47 3.98
C MET A 46 -6.22 -7.08 2.90
N GLN A 47 -7.08 -6.26 2.29
CA GLN A 47 -7.95 -6.72 1.20
C GLN A 47 -7.15 -7.18 -0.02
N MET A 48 -6.12 -6.42 -0.42
CA MET A 48 -5.25 -6.76 -1.55
C MET A 48 -4.41 -8.02 -1.28
N GLU A 49 -3.99 -8.24 -0.04
CA GLU A 49 -3.26 -9.44 0.38
C GLU A 49 -4.17 -10.69 0.34
N ILE A 50 -5.42 -10.59 0.82
CA ILE A 50 -6.42 -11.67 0.70
C ILE A 50 -6.69 -12.02 -0.77
N GLN A 51 -6.68 -11.01 -1.66
CA GLN A 51 -6.86 -11.19 -3.10
C GLN A 51 -5.60 -11.69 -3.82
N GLY A 52 -4.47 -11.86 -3.11
CA GLY A 52 -3.21 -12.32 -3.70
C GLY A 52 -2.54 -11.30 -4.62
N GLN A 53 -2.78 -10.00 -4.42
CA GLN A 53 -2.17 -8.93 -5.22
C GLN A 53 -0.86 -8.41 -4.63
N VAL A 54 -0.74 -8.45 -3.30
CA VAL A 54 0.42 -7.99 -2.54
C VAL A 54 0.74 -8.94 -1.41
N THR A 55 1.97 -8.90 -0.93
CA THR A 55 2.38 -9.54 0.32
C THR A 55 2.88 -8.48 1.29
N VAL A 56 2.44 -8.54 2.56
CA VAL A 56 2.85 -7.61 3.61
C VAL A 56 3.73 -8.33 4.64
N TYR A 57 5.03 -8.07 4.59
CA TYR A 57 6.00 -8.59 5.54
C TYR A 57 6.10 -7.69 6.77
N ARG A 58 6.03 -8.30 7.96
CA ARG A 58 6.49 -7.64 9.19
C ARG A 58 8.02 -7.66 9.21
N ILE A 59 8.62 -6.50 9.46
CA ILE A 59 10.06 -6.34 9.65
C ILE A 59 10.33 -5.83 11.08
N PRO A 60 11.57 -5.88 11.59
CA PRO A 60 11.86 -5.50 12.97
C PRO A 60 11.37 -4.10 13.34
N LYS A 61 11.15 -3.88 14.64
CA LYS A 61 10.66 -2.61 15.22
C LYS A 61 9.24 -2.22 14.75
N GLY A 62 8.38 -3.22 14.52
CA GLY A 62 6.97 -2.99 14.15
C GLY A 62 6.76 -2.39 12.76
N LYS A 63 7.81 -2.32 11.93
CA LYS A 63 7.71 -1.79 10.57
C LYS A 63 7.16 -2.86 9.62
N ARG A 64 6.64 -2.41 8.48
CA ARG A 64 6.05 -3.27 7.46
C ARG A 64 6.64 -2.98 6.09
N ARG A 65 6.82 -4.02 5.30
CA ARG A 65 7.26 -3.97 3.90
C ARG A 65 6.18 -4.60 3.03
N VAL A 66 5.82 -3.92 1.96
CA VAL A 66 4.77 -4.31 1.02
C VAL A 66 5.42 -4.58 -0.33
N GLU A 67 5.12 -5.72 -0.93
CA GLU A 67 5.62 -6.15 -2.24
C GLU A 67 4.47 -6.69 -3.08
N LEU A 68 4.63 -6.75 -4.40
CA LEU A 68 3.70 -7.50 -5.25
C LEU A 68 3.83 -8.99 -4.95
N ALA A 69 2.70 -9.70 -4.94
CA ALA A 69 2.68 -11.15 -4.80
C ALA A 69 3.13 -11.87 -6.09
#